data_AF-A0A1G6HRL4-F1
#
_entry.id   AF-A0A1G6HRL4-F1
#
_cell.length_a   1.000
_cell.length_b   1.000
_cell.length_c   1.000
_cell.angle_alpha   90.00
_cell.angle_beta   90.00
_cell.angle_gamma   90.00
#
_symmetry.space_group_name_H-M   'P 1'
#
loop_
_entity.id
_entity.type
_entity.pdbx_description
1 polymer ?
#
loop_
_entity_poly.entity_id
_entity_poly.type
_entity_poly.pdbx_seq_one_letter_code
_entity_poly.pdbx_strand_id
1 'polypeptide(L)'
;MRDLIARALLSLLRLLLPAKGRHAAKRPAPMPAPVPASPWSRPWTAPSAREVREIFNDVHTRGLPAPERERGYAAAFARIGVDYDYPTMPLGSIARRERVAA
;
A
#
# COMPACT_ATOMS: atom_id res chain seq x y z
N MET A 1 -32.52 -55.91 4.77
CA MET A 1 -32.89 -54.81 5.70
C MET A 1 -32.02 -53.56 5.55
N ARG A 2 -30.69 -53.68 5.53
CA ARG A 2 -29.77 -52.53 5.32
C ARG A 2 -30.05 -51.72 4.04
N ASP A 3 -30.43 -52.39 2.95
CA ASP A 3 -30.68 -51.72 1.67
C ASP A 3 -31.95 -50.86 1.65
N LEU A 4 -32.95 -51.23 2.47
CA LEU A 4 -34.18 -50.45 2.62
C LEU A 4 -33.91 -49.17 3.40
N ILE A 5 -33.10 -49.25 4.46
CA ILE A 5 -32.68 -48.10 5.26
C ILE A 5 -31.85 -47.13 4.41
N ALA A 6 -30.90 -47.65 3.61
CA ALA A 6 -30.08 -46.83 2.73
C ALA A 6 -30.92 -46.09 1.67
N ARG A 7 -31.91 -46.77 1.07
CA ARG A 7 -32.82 -46.16 0.08
C ARG A 7 -33.74 -45.09 0.70
N ALA A 8 -34.22 -45.34 1.92
CA ALA A 8 -35.04 -44.39 2.64
C ALA A 8 -34.25 -43.12 2.99
N LEU A 9 -33.03 -43.27 3.52
CA LEU A 9 -32.15 -42.14 3.84
C LEU A 9 -31.76 -41.32 2.61
N LEU A 10 -31.45 -41.98 1.48
CA LEU A 10 -31.10 -41.29 0.24
C LEU A 10 -32.27 -40.49 -0.35
N SER A 11 -33.48 -41.04 -0.25
CA SER A 11 -34.71 -40.38 -0.69
C SER A 11 -35.03 -39.16 0.18
N LEU A 12 -34.84 -39.29 1.49
CA LEU A 12 -35.01 -38.20 2.46
C LEU A 12 -34.00 -37.08 2.20
N LEU A 13 -32.72 -37.41 1.97
CA LEU A 13 -31.69 -36.43 1.65
C LEU A 13 -32.00 -35.66 0.36
N ARG A 14 -32.51 -36.32 -0.68
CA ARG A 14 -32.89 -35.66 -1.94
C ARG A 14 -34.08 -34.72 -1.80
N LEU A 15 -34.98 -34.97 -0.84
CA LEU A 15 -36.10 -34.08 -0.54
C LEU A 15 -35.65 -32.87 0.29
N LEU A 16 -34.74 -33.08 1.25
CA LEU A 16 -34.28 -32.04 2.17
C LEU A 16 -33.21 -31.13 1.59
N LEU A 17 -32.35 -31.64 0.70
CA LEU A 17 -31.34 -30.82 0.04
C LEU A 17 -31.91 -30.28 -1.27
N PRO A 18 -32.09 -28.95 -1.42
CA PRO A 18 -32.49 -28.39 -2.70
C PRO A 18 -31.43 -28.75 -3.74
N ALA A 19 -31.80 -29.65 -4.66
CA ALA A 19 -31.03 -29.99 -5.83
C ALA A 19 -31.02 -28.79 -6.79
N LYS A 20 -30.21 -27.78 -6.46
CA LYS A 20 -29.93 -26.65 -7.35
C LYS A 20 -28.66 -25.95 -6.88
N GLY A 21 -27.53 -26.59 -7.17
CA GLY A 21 -26.31 -25.85 -7.44
C GLY A 21 -26.56 -24.95 -8.65
N ARG A 22 -27.14 -23.77 -8.43
CA ARG A 22 -27.08 -22.66 -9.37
C ARG A 22 -25.65 -22.13 -9.31
N HIS A 23 -24.71 -22.90 -9.84
CA HIS A 23 -23.56 -22.30 -10.50
C HIS A 23 -24.10 -21.65 -11.77
N ALA A 24 -24.83 -20.56 -11.59
CA ALA A 24 -24.95 -19.58 -12.63
C ALA A 24 -23.51 -19.26 -13.01
N ALA A 25 -23.11 -19.67 -14.21
CA ALA A 25 -21.87 -19.25 -14.82
C ALA A 25 -21.71 -17.77 -14.47
N LYS A 26 -20.68 -17.43 -13.71
CA LYS A 26 -20.40 -16.05 -13.35
C LYS A 26 -20.23 -15.33 -14.68
N ARG A 27 -21.29 -14.62 -15.10
CA ARG A 27 -21.27 -13.81 -16.31
C ARG A 27 -20.02 -12.94 -16.16
N PRO A 28 -19.08 -12.95 -17.12
CA PRO A 28 -17.94 -12.06 -17.03
C PRO A 28 -18.51 -10.65 -16.85
N ALA A 29 -18.23 -10.05 -15.69
CA ALA A 29 -18.62 -8.68 -15.45
C ALA A 29 -17.93 -7.85 -16.55
N PRO A 30 -18.64 -6.92 -17.21
CA PRO A 30 -17.99 -6.03 -18.15
C PRO A 30 -16.84 -5.36 -17.44
N MET A 31 -15.66 -5.36 -18.08
CA MET A 31 -14.49 -4.66 -17.56
C MET A 31 -14.91 -3.22 -17.28
N PRO A 32 -14.81 -2.73 -16.03
CA PRO A 32 -15.21 -1.36 -15.75
C PRO A 32 -14.38 -0.44 -16.64
N ALA A 33 -15.07 0.42 -17.40
CA ALA A 33 -14.40 1.44 -18.18
C ALA A 33 -13.51 2.26 -17.23
N PRO A 34 -12.28 2.64 -17.65
CA PRO A 34 -11.43 3.47 -16.82
C PRO A 34 -12.17 4.77 -16.51
N VAL A 35 -12.62 4.91 -15.26
CA VAL A 35 -13.26 6.12 -14.80
C VAL A 35 -12.18 7.20 -14.78
N PRO A 36 -12.42 8.40 -15.35
CA PRO A 36 -11.45 9.48 -15.25
C PRO A 36 -11.16 9.73 -13.76
N ALA A 37 -9.90 9.54 -13.36
CA ALA A 37 -9.50 9.74 -11.99
C ALA A 37 -9.73 11.21 -11.62
N SER A 38 -10.63 11.46 -10.67
CA SER A 38 -10.83 12.82 -10.18
C SER A 38 -9.49 13.31 -9.61
N PRO A 39 -9.08 14.56 -9.89
CA PRO A 39 -7.92 15.17 -9.25
C PRO A 39 -8.02 15.12 -7.71
N TRP A 40 -9.24 15.07 -7.19
CA TRP A 40 -9.55 14.96 -5.76
C TRP A 40 -9.58 13.52 -5.22
N SER A 41 -9.47 12.50 -6.08
CA SER A 41 -9.34 11.10 -5.63
C SER A 41 -7.99 10.81 -5.00
N ARG A 42 -6.96 11.60 -5.34
CA ARG A 42 -5.64 11.59 -4.73
C ARG A 42 -5.15 13.03 -4.55
N PRO A 43 -5.65 13.74 -3.53
CA PRO A 43 -5.31 15.15 -3.35
C PRO A 43 -3.83 15.36 -3.01
N TRP A 44 -3.12 14.30 -2.60
CA TRP A 44 -1.67 14.30 -2.48
C TRP A 44 -1.04 13.27 -3.42
N THR A 45 -0.11 13.73 -4.26
CA THR A 45 0.78 12.85 -5.02
C THR A 45 1.87 12.35 -4.09
N ALA A 46 1.67 11.17 -3.51
CA ALA A 46 2.71 10.50 -2.73
C ALA A 46 3.59 9.62 -3.63
N PRO A 47 4.88 9.47 -3.33
CA PRO A 47 5.74 8.54 -4.04
C PRO A 47 5.27 7.11 -3.84
N SER A 48 5.53 6.25 -4.81
CA SER A 48 5.17 4.83 -4.68
C SER A 48 6.04 4.14 -3.63
N ALA A 49 5.51 3.10 -2.98
CA ALA A 49 6.29 2.30 -2.03
C ALA A 49 7.54 1.67 -2.67
N ARG A 50 7.52 1.43 -4.00
CA ARG A 50 8.67 0.93 -4.75
C ARG A 50 9.79 1.97 -4.81
N GLU A 51 9.46 3.22 -5.17
CA GLU A 51 10.43 4.33 -5.24
C GLU A 51 11.05 4.61 -3.86
N VAL A 52 10.23 4.63 -2.80
CA VAL A 52 10.73 4.83 -1.43
C VAL A 52 11.71 3.72 -1.02
N ARG A 53 11.41 2.47 -1.36
CA ARG A 53 12.33 1.34 -1.07
C ARG A 53 13.62 1.44 -1.86
N GLU A 54 13.58 1.95 -3.09
CA GLU A 54 14.77 2.13 -3.91
C GLU A 54 15.73 3.14 -3.27
N ILE A 55 15.19 4.25 -2.74
CA ILE A 55 15.97 5.27 -2.01
C ILE A 55 16.64 4.67 -0.77
N PHE A 56 15.89 3.95 0.08
CA PHE A 56 16.44 3.40 1.32
C PHE A 56 17.36 2.19 1.12
N ASN A 57 17.24 1.46 0.00
CA ASN A 57 18.08 0.30 -0.30
C ASN A 57 19.32 0.62 -1.13
N ASP A 58 19.56 1.89 -1.45
CA ASP A 58 20.80 2.30 -2.10
C ASP A 58 22.02 1.87 -1.26
N VAL A 59 22.84 0.99 -1.86
CA VAL A 59 24.01 0.39 -1.23
C VAL A 59 25.02 1.46 -0.83
N HIS A 60 25.18 2.49 -1.67
CA HIS A 60 26.12 3.58 -1.41
C HIS A 60 25.67 4.39 -0.20
N THR A 61 24.42 4.86 -0.20
CA THR A 61 23.88 5.69 0.90
C THR A 61 23.81 4.91 2.22
N ARG A 62 23.53 3.60 2.20
CA ARG A 62 23.54 2.75 3.41
C ARG A 62 24.92 2.60 4.04
N GLY A 63 25.99 2.68 3.25
CA GLY A 63 27.37 2.59 3.74
C GLY A 63 27.87 3.84 4.45
N LEU A 64 27.16 4.96 4.32
CA LEU A 64 27.58 6.25 4.89
C LEU A 64 27.33 6.32 6.41
N PRO A 65 28.13 7.12 7.14
CA PRO A 65 27.84 7.52 8.52
C PRO A 65 26.44 8.12 8.65
N ALA A 66 25.80 7.95 9.81
CA ALA A 66 24.43 8.39 10.06
C ALA A 66 24.11 9.82 9.56
N PRO A 67 24.87 10.88 9.89
CA PRO A 67 24.53 12.24 9.44
C PRO A 67 24.64 12.42 7.91
N GLU A 68 25.55 11.73 7.24
CA GLU A 68 25.72 11.80 5.79
C GLU A 68 24.66 10.99 5.05
N ARG A 69 24.32 9.83 5.59
CA ARG A 69 23.25 8.98 5.09
C ARG A 69 21.91 9.70 5.07
N GLU A 70 21.57 10.38 6.16
CA GLU A 70 20.29 11.10 6.27
C GLU A 70 20.23 12.32 5.34
N ARG A 71 21.37 13.00 5.12
CA ARG A 71 21.50 14.02 4.07
C ARG A 71 21.33 13.42 2.67
N GLY A 72 21.85 12.23 2.44
CA GLY A 72 21.66 11.48 1.20
C GLY A 72 20.19 11.15 0.92
N TYR A 73 19.47 10.65 1.93
CA TYR A 73 18.03 10.41 1.83
C TYR A 73 17.27 11.71 1.56
N ALA A 74 17.55 12.78 2.29
CA ALA A 74 16.91 14.08 2.07
C ALA A 74 17.09 14.57 0.63
N ALA A 75 18.30 14.46 0.07
CA ALA A 75 18.56 14.83 -1.31
C ALA A 75 17.79 13.95 -2.32
N ALA A 76 17.68 12.64 -2.06
CA ALA A 76 16.93 11.72 -2.90
C ALA A 76 15.42 11.99 -2.88
N PHE A 77 14.85 12.29 -1.72
CA PHE A 77 13.44 12.69 -1.58
C PHE A 77 13.17 14.07 -2.21
N ALA A 78 14.07 15.05 -2.04
CA ALA A 78 13.95 16.35 -2.68
C ALA A 78 13.92 16.26 -4.21
N ARG A 79 14.68 15.32 -4.81
CA ARG A 79 14.65 15.07 -6.26
C ARG A 79 13.30 14.59 -6.79
N ILE A 80 12.51 13.89 -5.96
CA ILE A 80 11.16 13.45 -6.31
C ILE A 80 10.08 14.44 -5.83
N GLY A 81 10.48 15.62 -5.37
CA GLY A 81 9.58 16.67 -4.91
C GLY A 81 8.89 16.36 -3.58
N VAL A 82 9.45 15.45 -2.80
CA VAL A 82 8.92 15.04 -1.49
C VAL A 82 9.80 15.63 -0.42
N ASP A 83 9.18 16.31 0.54
CA ASP A 83 9.88 16.81 1.71
C ASP A 83 10.24 15.64 2.63
N TYR A 84 11.52 15.55 3.02
CA TYR A 84 12.01 14.52 3.93
C TYR A 84 12.25 15.16 5.29
N ASP A 85 11.39 14.81 6.24
CA ASP A 85 11.39 15.32 7.61
C ASP A 85 12.55 14.74 8.44
N TYR A 86 13.76 15.00 7.98
CA TYR A 86 14.96 14.84 8.77
C TYR A 86 15.57 16.22 9.00
N PRO A 87 15.96 16.57 10.24
CA PRO A 87 16.63 17.83 10.55
C PRO A 87 18.05 17.83 9.96
N THR A 88 18.15 17.99 8.64
CA THR A 88 19.41 18.07 7.90
C THR A 88 20.11 19.40 8.12
N MET A 89 19.38 20.44 8.56
CA MET A 89 19.93 21.69 9.05
C MET A 89 19.88 21.75 10.58
N PRO A 90 21.00 22.10 11.24
CA PRO A 90 20.95 22.57 12.61
C PRO A 90 20.36 23.98 12.61
N LEU A 91 19.05 24.13 12.40
CA LEU A 91 18.39 25.44 12.46
C LEU A 91 18.57 26.10 13.85
N GLY A 92 18.86 25.31 14.88
CA GLY A 92 19.25 25.79 16.21
C GLY A 92 20.54 26.63 16.23
N SER A 93 21.46 26.46 15.28
CA SER A 93 22.67 27.32 15.20
C SER A 93 22.42 28.63 14.44
N ILE A 94 21.39 28.70 13.60
CA ILE A 94 21.00 29.92 12.87
C ILE A 94 20.21 30.85 13.81
N ALA A 95 19.27 30.30 14.59
CA ALA A 95 18.46 31.06 15.54
C ALA A 95 19.26 31.65 16.74
N ARG A 96 20.48 31.16 17.00
CA ARG A 96 21.28 31.62 18.15
C ARG A 96 22.09 32.89 17.89
N ARG A 97 22.22 33.33 16.62
CA ARG A 97 23.11 34.45 16.28
C ARG A 97 22.47 35.84 16.42
N GLU A 98 21.18 35.95 16.71
CA GLU A 98 20.49 37.25 16.83
C GLU A 98 20.25 37.73 18.28
N ARG A 99 20.56 36.93 19.31
CA ARG A 99 20.30 37.31 20.72
C ARG A 99 21.52 37.73 21.54
N VAL A 100 22.60 38.22 20.91
CA VAL A 100 23.79 38.75 21.65
C VAL A 100 24.19 40.17 21.20
N ALA A 101 23.29 40.89 20.54
CA ALA A 101 23.49 42.32 20.25
C ALA A 101 22.17 43.08 20.34
N ALA A 102 21.66 43.24 21.56
CA ALA A 102 20.68 44.24 21.93
C ALA A 102 20.98 44.70 23.36
#